data_AF-A0A2N5KG01-F1
#
_entry.id   AF-A0A2N5KG01-F1
#
_cell.length_a   1.000
_cell.length_b   1.000
_cell.length_c   1.000
_cell.angle_alpha   90.00
_cell.angle_beta   90.00
_cell.angle_gamma   90.00
#
_symmetry.space_group_name_H-M   'P 1'
#
loop_
_entity.id
_entity.type
_entity.pdbx_description
1 polymer ?
#
loop_
_entity_poly.entity_id
_entity_poly.type
_entity_poly.pdbx_seq_one_letter_code
_entity_poly.pdbx_strand_id
1 'polypeptide(L)'
;MNMHGARKDLLAGAIFVGFGLAFAITSSTYEVGTALSMGPGYFPLVLGSVLVLLGVIIAVKAFVGGESGGSLGPVAWKALGLLVAALLFFGFTVRGLGLVPALLVAVFLSAMAGRQARVIPAAVIAVSLT
;
A
#
# COMPACT_ATOMS: atom_id res chain seq x y z
N MET A 1 8.51 22.63 -22.15
CA MET A 1 8.96 21.58 -21.20
C MET A 1 8.75 22.11 -19.78
N ASN A 2 7.64 21.80 -19.12
CA ASN A 2 7.35 22.32 -17.78
C ASN A 2 8.08 21.47 -16.74
N MET A 3 9.29 21.89 -16.35
CA MET A 3 10.17 21.12 -15.45
C MET A 3 9.55 20.79 -14.08
N HIS A 4 8.46 21.45 -13.68
CA HIS A 4 7.82 21.26 -12.38
C HIS A 4 6.97 19.99 -12.26
N GLY A 5 6.33 19.53 -13.34
CA GLY A 5 5.51 18.31 -13.34
C GLY A 5 6.38 17.05 -13.31
N ALA A 6 7.34 16.98 -14.23
CA ALA A 6 8.28 15.87 -14.32
C ALA A 6 9.07 15.63 -13.02
N ARG A 7 9.48 16.69 -12.30
CA ARG A 7 10.15 16.54 -10.99
C ARG A 7 9.29 15.83 -9.95
N LYS A 8 7.98 16.06 -9.94
CA LYS A 8 7.06 15.45 -8.96
C LYS A 8 6.87 13.97 -9.24
N ASP A 9 6.68 13.61 -10.50
CA ASP A 9 6.54 12.22 -10.92
C ASP A 9 7.85 11.45 -10.69
N LEU A 10 9.00 12.08 -10.94
CA LEU A 10 10.30 11.50 -10.60
C LEU A 10 10.48 11.28 -9.08
N LEU A 11 10.06 12.22 -8.24
CA LEU A 11 10.09 12.07 -6.80
C LEU A 11 9.15 10.94 -6.33
N ALA A 12 7.93 10.88 -6.86
CA ALA A 12 6.97 9.81 -6.55
C ALA A 12 7.50 8.44 -6.98
N GLY A 13 8.05 8.34 -8.20
CA GLY A 13 8.71 7.15 -8.71
C GLY A 13 9.90 6.71 -7.84
N ALA A 14 10.74 7.66 -7.43
CA ALA A 14 11.87 7.39 -6.54
C ALA A 14 11.44 6.86 -5.16
N ILE A 15 10.36 7.39 -4.59
CA ILE A 15 9.79 6.88 -3.33
C ILE A 15 9.32 5.43 -3.49
N PHE A 16 8.61 5.13 -4.59
CA PHE A 16 8.10 3.78 -4.86
C PHE A 16 9.24 2.77 -5.07
N VAL A 17 10.26 3.15 -5.84
CA VAL A 17 11.46 2.33 -6.04
C VAL A 17 12.21 2.15 -4.71
N GLY A 18 12.39 3.21 -3.93
CA GLY A 18 13.12 3.16 -2.67
C GLY A 18 12.48 2.22 -1.65
N PHE A 19 11.19 2.38 -1.37
CA PHE A 19 10.47 1.46 -0.48
C PHE A 19 10.37 0.06 -1.06
N GLY A 20 10.12 -0.07 -2.37
CA GLY A 20 10.03 -1.36 -3.04
C GLY A 20 11.32 -2.17 -2.93
N LEU A 21 12.47 -1.54 -3.19
CA LEU A 21 13.79 -2.15 -3.01
C LEU A 21 14.06 -2.48 -1.55
N ALA A 22 13.74 -1.58 -0.61
CA ALA A 22 13.93 -1.84 0.82
C ALA A 22 13.16 -3.08 1.28
N PHE A 23 11.90 -3.25 0.85
CA PHE A 23 11.11 -4.45 1.14
C PHE A 23 11.67 -5.67 0.42
N ALA A 24 11.96 -5.59 -0.88
CA ALA A 24 12.47 -6.73 -1.65
C ALA A 24 13.81 -7.26 -1.09
N ILE A 25 14.76 -6.37 -0.82
CA ILE A 25 16.09 -6.73 -0.29
C ILE A 25 15.95 -7.34 1.11
N THR A 26 15.23 -6.66 2.01
CA THR A 26 15.02 -7.16 3.39
C THR A 26 14.29 -8.50 3.38
N SER A 27 13.26 -8.65 2.54
CA SER A 27 12.47 -9.89 2.46
C SER A 27 13.26 -11.07 1.91
N SER A 28 14.30 -10.81 1.11
CA SER A 28 15.18 -11.84 0.56
C SER A 28 16.04 -12.52 1.63
N THR A 29 16.12 -11.96 2.85
CA THR A 29 16.78 -12.60 4.00
C THR A 29 15.84 -13.51 4.80
N TYR A 30 14.55 -13.54 4.48
CA TYR A 30 13.54 -14.39 5.14
C TYR A 30 13.17 -15.58 4.26
N GLU A 31 12.62 -16.63 4.87
CA GLU A 31 12.03 -17.73 4.10
C GLU A 31 10.84 -17.21 3.29
N VAL A 32 10.90 -17.43 1.98
CA VAL A 32 9.86 -17.04 1.02
C VAL A 32 8.78 -18.13 0.93
N GLY A 33 9.16 -19.41 0.97
CA GLY A 33 8.21 -20.50 0.79
C GLY A 33 7.58 -20.52 -0.61
N THR A 34 6.33 -20.96 -0.72
CA THR A 34 5.60 -21.04 -2.00
C THR A 34 4.31 -20.21 -1.95
N ALA A 35 3.65 -20.03 -3.10
CA ALA A 35 2.39 -19.26 -3.16
C ALA A 35 1.27 -19.86 -2.28
N LEU A 36 1.25 -21.19 -2.09
CA LEU A 36 0.27 -21.89 -1.26
C LEU A 36 0.72 -22.06 0.19
N SER A 37 1.98 -21.78 0.48
CA SER A 37 2.58 -21.87 1.82
C SER A 37 3.58 -20.74 1.97
N MET A 38 3.04 -19.53 2.05
CA MET A 38 3.83 -18.30 2.04
C MET A 38 4.61 -18.18 3.34
N GLY A 39 5.93 -18.08 3.22
CA GLY A 39 6.80 -17.66 4.31
C GLY A 39 6.69 -16.14 4.54
N PRO A 40 7.26 -15.64 5.65
CA PRO A 40 7.19 -14.22 6.00
C PRO A 40 7.84 -13.30 4.96
N GLY A 41 8.78 -13.82 4.15
CA GLY A 41 9.43 -13.07 3.07
C GLY A 41 8.58 -12.95 1.79
N TYR A 42 7.59 -13.81 1.56
CA TYR A 42 6.86 -13.85 0.29
C TYR A 42 6.12 -12.56 -0.02
N PHE A 43 5.26 -12.13 0.92
CA PHE A 43 4.41 -10.97 0.70
C PHE A 43 5.21 -9.68 0.52
N PRO A 44 6.21 -9.36 1.37
CA PRO A 44 7.04 -8.17 1.16
C PRO A 44 7.89 -8.24 -0.12
N LEU A 45 8.35 -9.42 -0.55
CA LEU A 45 9.11 -9.58 -1.79
C LEU A 45 8.26 -9.24 -3.03
N VAL A 46 7.07 -9.83 -3.12
CA VAL A 46 6.14 -9.59 -4.23
C VAL A 46 5.66 -8.15 -4.24
N LEU A 47 5.20 -7.63 -3.10
CA LEU A 47 4.74 -6.25 -2.99
C LEU A 47 5.87 -5.27 -3.31
N GLY A 48 7.07 -5.50 -2.78
CA GLY A 48 8.26 -4.69 -3.05
C GLY A 48 8.61 -4.67 -4.53
N SER A 49 8.59 -5.84 -5.19
CA SER A 49 8.84 -5.97 -6.63
C SER A 49 7.82 -5.20 -7.47
N VAL A 50 6.53 -5.27 -7.12
CA VAL A 50 5.47 -4.51 -7.79
C VAL A 50 5.67 -3.00 -7.59
N LEU A 51 6.04 -2.56 -6.38
CA LEU A 51 6.34 -1.15 -6.10
C LEU A 51 7.52 -0.64 -6.93
N VAL A 52 8.61 -1.42 -7.05
CA VAL A 52 9.74 -1.07 -7.92
C VAL A 52 9.29 -0.93 -9.37
N LEU A 53 8.53 -1.89 -9.89
CA LEU A 53 8.03 -1.85 -11.26
C LEU A 53 7.16 -0.60 -11.51
N LEU A 54 6.21 -0.32 -10.62
CA LEU A 54 5.37 0.88 -10.72
C LEU A 54 6.20 2.17 -10.64
N GLY A 55 7.18 2.24 -9.75
CA GLY A 55 8.05 3.39 -9.61
C GLY A 55 8.91 3.65 -10.87
N VAL A 56 9.44 2.59 -11.48
CA VAL A 56 10.16 2.67 -12.76
C VAL A 56 9.23 3.15 -13.88
N ILE A 57 8.01 2.62 -13.98
CA ILE A 57 7.02 3.06 -14.97
C ILE A 57 6.70 4.54 -14.81
N ILE A 58 6.49 5.02 -13.57
CA ILE A 58 6.24 6.43 -13.28
C ILE A 58 7.44 7.29 -13.72
N ALA A 59 8.66 6.88 -13.39
CA ALA A 59 9.86 7.61 -13.76
C ALA A 59 10.04 7.69 -15.29
N VAL A 60 9.86 6.58 -16.01
CA VAL A 60 9.92 6.55 -17.48
C VAL A 60 8.86 7.46 -18.10
N LYS A 61 7.61 7.41 -17.59
CA LYS A 61 6.53 8.30 -18.06
C LYS A 61 6.87 9.78 -17.83
N ALA A 62 7.53 10.13 -16.74
CA ALA A 62 7.96 11.51 -16.49
C ALA A 62 8.97 12.03 -17.52
N PHE A 63 9.82 11.14 -18.07
CA PHE A 63 10.79 11.49 -19.12
C PHE A 63 10.19 11.51 -20.53
N VAL A 64 9.30 10.55 -20.85
CA VAL A 64 8.75 10.38 -22.20
C VAL A 64 7.49 11.21 -22.45
N GLY A 65 6.64 11.37 -21.44
CA GLY A 65 5.26 11.84 -21.61
C GLY A 65 5.11 13.35 -21.80
N GLY A 66 6.03 14.19 -21.29
CA GLY A 66 5.93 15.67 -21.35
C GLY A 66 4.70 16.29 -20.66
N GLU A 67 3.67 15.50 -20.38
CA GLU A 67 2.46 15.86 -19.66
C GLU A 67 2.78 16.00 -18.19
N SER A 68 2.45 17.19 -17.69
CA SER A 68 2.63 17.53 -16.29
C SER A 68 1.59 16.75 -15.49
N GLY A 69 2.02 15.68 -14.80
CA GLY A 69 1.22 15.10 -13.71
C GLY A 69 0.70 16.23 -12.83
N GLY A 70 -0.61 16.21 -12.56
CA GLY A 70 -1.30 17.25 -11.79
C GLY A 70 -0.63 17.51 -10.44
N SER A 71 -0.98 18.62 -9.78
CA SER A 71 -0.40 18.96 -8.47
C SER A 71 -0.43 17.77 -7.52
N LEU A 72 0.69 17.48 -6.85
CA LEU A 72 0.73 16.60 -5.69
C LEU A 72 -0.39 17.04 -4.76
N GLY A 73 -1.41 16.19 -4.63
CA GLY A 73 -2.44 16.40 -3.63
C GLY A 73 -1.84 16.33 -2.23
N PRO A 74 -2.51 16.87 -1.21
CA PRO A 74 -2.09 16.71 0.16
C PRO A 74 -1.86 15.23 0.51
N VAL A 75 -0.80 14.95 1.26
CA VAL A 75 -0.55 13.61 1.80
C VAL A 75 -1.74 13.20 2.67
N ALA A 76 -2.31 12.03 2.39
CA ALA A 76 -3.49 11.53 3.08
C ALA A 76 -3.12 10.93 4.45
N TRP A 77 -2.65 11.75 5.39
CA TRP A 77 -2.21 11.31 6.73
C TRP A 77 -3.24 10.48 7.48
N LYS A 78 -4.53 10.83 7.36
CA LYS A 78 -5.65 10.05 7.92
C LYS A 78 -5.65 8.62 7.36
N ALA A 79 -5.52 8.48 6.04
CA ALA A 79 -5.54 7.18 5.38
C ALA A 79 -4.32 6.34 5.77
N LEU A 80 -3.14 6.96 5.80
CA LEU A 80 -1.90 6.31 6.22
C LEU A 80 -2.03 5.77 7.66
N GLY A 81 -2.48 6.60 8.60
CA GLY A 81 -2.66 6.20 10.00
C GLY A 81 -3.68 5.07 10.17
N LEU A 82 -4.82 5.13 9.48
CA LEU A 82 -5.86 4.10 9.57
C LEU A 82 -5.42 2.77 8.95
N LEU A 83 -4.71 2.77 7.83
CA LEU A 83 -4.21 1.55 7.20
C LEU A 83 -3.12 0.89 8.05
N VAL A 84 -2.20 1.67 8.62
CA VAL A 84 -1.20 1.15 9.56
C VAL A 84 -1.88 0.57 10.80
N ALA A 85 -2.85 1.29 11.38
CA ALA A 85 -3.61 0.79 12.53
C ALA A 85 -4.38 -0.51 12.20
N ALA A 86 -4.99 -0.60 11.02
CA ALA A 86 -5.69 -1.80 10.56
C ALA A 86 -4.74 -3.01 10.44
N LEU A 87 -3.57 -2.81 9.82
CA LEU A 87 -2.57 -3.88 9.65
C LEU A 87 -2.00 -4.35 10.99
N LEU A 88 -1.67 -3.41 11.90
CA LEU A 88 -1.18 -3.73 13.23
C LEU A 88 -2.26 -4.47 14.05
N PHE A 89 -3.49 -3.96 14.06
CA PHE A 89 -4.60 -4.59 14.76
C PHE A 89 -4.81 -6.02 14.26
N PHE A 90 -4.88 -6.22 12.94
CA PHE A 90 -5.03 -7.55 12.35
C PHE A 90 -3.88 -8.48 12.76
N GLY A 91 -2.63 -8.05 12.57
CA GLY A 91 -1.46 -8.86 12.90
C GLY A 91 -1.39 -9.29 14.37
N PHE A 92 -1.76 -8.39 15.29
CA PHE A 92 -1.76 -8.71 16.73
C PHE A 92 -2.97 -9.55 17.17
N THR A 93 -4.13 -9.38 16.54
CA THR A 93 -5.37 -9.99 17.04
C THR A 93 -5.79 -11.26 16.31
N VAL A 94 -5.31 -11.51 15.09
CA VAL A 94 -5.76 -12.65 14.26
C VAL A 94 -5.57 -14.01 14.93
N ARG A 95 -4.47 -14.20 15.68
CA ARG A 95 -4.21 -15.47 16.40
C ARG A 95 -5.06 -15.62 17.67
N GLY A 96 -5.53 -14.52 18.26
CA GLY A 96 -6.28 -14.51 19.52
C GLY A 96 -7.79 -14.45 19.33
N LEU A 97 -8.28 -13.42 18.64
CA LEU A 97 -9.70 -13.22 18.36
C LEU A 97 -10.21 -14.13 17.22
N GLY A 98 -9.29 -14.68 16.42
CA GLY A 98 -9.62 -15.44 15.22
C GLY A 98 -9.80 -14.55 13.99
N LEU A 99 -10.05 -15.18 12.85
CA LEU A 99 -10.03 -14.52 11.55
C LEU A 99 -11.20 -13.53 11.38
N VAL A 100 -12.42 -13.94 11.73
CA VAL A 100 -13.65 -13.17 11.51
C VAL A 100 -13.60 -11.79 12.20
N PRO A 101 -13.46 -11.68 13.54
CA PRO A 101 -13.44 -10.36 14.18
C PRO A 101 -12.20 -9.52 13.82
N ALA A 102 -11.05 -10.15 13.56
CA ALA A 102 -9.84 -9.44 13.13
C ALA A 102 -10.03 -8.81 11.73
N LEU A 103 -10.61 -9.57 10.79
CA LEU A 103 -10.93 -9.07 9.45
C LEU A 103 -11.99 -7.98 9.49
N LEU A 104 -13.04 -8.13 10.29
CA LEU A 104 -14.12 -7.14 10.37
C LEU A 104 -13.58 -5.75 10.73
N VAL A 105 -12.72 -5.68 11.75
CA VAL A 105 -12.11 -4.41 12.17
C VAL A 105 -11.12 -3.90 11.14
N ALA A 106 -10.28 -4.77 10.59
CA ALA A 106 -9.29 -4.37 9.58
C ALA A 106 -9.96 -3.80 8.32
N VAL A 107 -11.03 -4.44 7.83
CA VAL A 107 -11.81 -3.98 6.68
C VAL A 107 -12.54 -2.68 7.01
N PHE A 108 -13.15 -2.56 8.19
CA PHE A 108 -13.83 -1.33 8.61
C PHE A 108 -12.86 -0.13 8.66
N LEU A 109 -11.70 -0.29 9.29
CA LEU A 109 -10.68 0.77 9.36
C LEU A 109 -10.14 1.13 7.97
N SER A 110 -9.94 0.12 7.11
CA SER A 110 -9.51 0.33 5.72
C SER A 110 -10.56 1.09 4.91
N ALA A 111 -11.84 0.77 5.05
CA ALA A 111 -12.94 1.50 4.41
C ALA A 111 -13.01 2.95 4.92
N MET A 112 -12.70 3.18 6.21
CA MET A 112 -12.67 4.51 6.82
C MET A 112 -11.52 5.40 6.32
N ALA A 113 -10.47 4.79 5.74
CA ALA A 113 -9.34 5.50 5.16
C ALA A 113 -9.72 6.34 3.93
N GLY A 114 -10.86 6.04 3.27
CA GLY A 114 -11.35 6.79 2.12
C GLY A 114 -11.57 8.28 2.39
N ARG A 115 -11.41 9.13 1.35
CA ARG A 115 -11.66 10.58 1.44
C ARG A 115 -13.11 10.92 1.76
N GLN A 116 -14.05 10.13 1.26
CA GLN A 116 -15.50 10.29 1.46
C GLN A 116 -16.07 9.18 2.36
N ALA A 117 -15.26 8.63 3.26
CA ALA A 117 -15.68 7.54 4.12
C ALA A 117 -16.87 7.94 5.00
N ARG A 118 -17.86 7.06 5.06
CA ARG A 118 -19.04 7.16 5.92
C ARG A 118 -19.14 5.88 6.74
N VAL A 119 -19.53 6.03 8.01
CA VAL A 119 -19.58 4.92 8.96
C VAL A 119 -20.50 3.80 8.50
N ILE A 120 -21.70 4.13 8.03
CA ILE A 120 -22.70 3.12 7.63
C ILE A 120 -22.22 2.31 6.40
N PRO A 121 -21.83 2.92 5.26
CA PRO A 121 -21.26 2.16 4.14
C PRO A 121 -20.01 1.35 4.52
N ALA A 122 -19.12 1.90 5.36
CA ALA A 122 -17.95 1.18 5.82
C ALA A 122 -18.29 -0.06 6.66
N ALA A 123 -19.30 0.05 7.54
CA ALA A 123 -19.80 -1.08 8.32
C ALA A 123 -20.44 -2.15 7.42
N VAL A 124 -21.23 -1.73 6.42
CA VAL A 124 -21.83 -2.65 5.44
C VAL A 124 -20.74 -3.39 4.66
N ILE A 125 -19.71 -2.69 4.16
CA ILE A 125 -18.58 -3.32 3.47
C ILE A 125 -17.86 -4.32 4.39
N ALA A 126 -17.60 -3.92 5.64
CA ALA A 126 -16.91 -4.78 6.61
C ALA A 126 -17.68 -6.07 6.89
N VAL A 127 -18.98 -5.97 7.15
CA VAL A 127 -19.83 -7.14 7.43
C VAL A 127 -20.06 -8.01 6.18
N SER A 128 -20.12 -7.42 4.98
CA SER A 128 -20.37 -8.19 3.75
C SER A 128 -19.15 -8.96 3.26
N LEU A 129 -17.95 -8.44 3.53
CA LEU A 129 -16.69 -9.04 3.07
C LEU A 129 -16.12 -10.08 4.04
N THR A 130 -16.49 -9.99 5.32
CA THR A 130 -15.95 -10.81 6.41
C THR A 130 -16.82 -12.02 6.70
#